data_AF-A0A4R9XHI8-F1
#
_entry.id   AF-A0A4R9XHI8-F1
#
_cell.length_a   1.000
_cell.length_b   1.000
_cell.length_c   1.000
_cell.angle_alpha   90.00
_cell.angle_beta   90.00
_cell.angle_gamma   90.00
#
_symmetry.space_group_name_H-M   'P 1'
#
loop_
_entity.id
_entity.type
_entity.pdbx_description
1 polymer ?
#
loop_
_entity_poly.entity_id
_entity_poly.type
_entity_poly.pdbx_seq_one_letter_code
_entity_poly.pdbx_strand_id
1 'polypeptide(L)'
;MMKDVSRSASQFERAILALGETIAWERRSGDDGNAALGKGAADFLLSVHRRMPDFLRPPFHILVLVFDVWPLLRKGRLFHQLPLDDRLAELDSWRRSRLEIRRRFVEFYASLGVFSVYSDLYGRDYQYGDLPPGERARS
;
A
#
# COMPACT_ATOMS: atom_id res chain seq x y z
N MET A 1 -29.06 10.43 10.90
CA MET A 1 -28.00 10.45 11.93
C MET A 1 -26.98 9.38 11.55
N MET A 2 -26.11 9.75 10.59
CA MET A 2 -25.09 8.88 10.00
C MET A 2 -24.00 8.66 11.05
N LYS A 3 -23.75 7.39 11.42
CA LYS A 3 -22.66 7.06 12.32
C LYS A 3 -21.34 7.41 11.64
N ASP A 4 -20.59 8.32 12.26
CA ASP A 4 -19.16 8.55 12.09
C ASP A 4 -18.36 7.23 12.20
N VAL A 5 -18.42 6.37 11.18
CA VAL A 5 -17.51 5.21 11.02
C VAL A 5 -16.21 5.70 10.39
N SER A 6 -15.61 6.74 10.99
CA SER A 6 -14.35 7.31 10.50
C SER A 6 -13.35 7.66 11.60
N ARG A 7 -13.56 7.21 12.84
CA ARG A 7 -12.72 7.63 13.98
C ARG A 7 -12.09 6.48 14.78
N SER A 8 -11.46 5.54 14.08
CA SER A 8 -10.14 4.97 14.43
C SER A 8 -9.84 3.80 13.50
N ALA A 9 -9.21 4.09 12.36
CA ALA A 9 -8.53 3.04 11.61
C ALA A 9 -7.56 2.32 12.58
N SER A 10 -7.59 0.98 12.57
CA SER A 10 -6.72 0.18 13.45
C SER A 10 -5.26 0.53 13.18
N GLN A 11 -4.37 0.34 14.15
CA GLN A 11 -2.94 0.63 13.98
C GLN A 11 -2.37 -0.06 12.73
N PHE A 12 -2.82 -1.28 12.48
CA PHE A 12 -2.52 -2.03 11.26
C PHE A 12 -2.96 -1.31 9.98
N GLU A 13 -4.21 -0.83 9.90
CA GLU A 13 -4.68 -0.10 8.72
C GLU A 13 -3.88 1.18 8.49
N ARG A 14 -3.55 1.93 9.55
CA ARG A 14 -2.71 3.13 9.44
C ARG A 14 -1.31 2.80 8.94
N ALA A 15 -0.73 1.69 9.41
CA ALA A 15 0.56 1.21 8.94
C ALA A 15 0.51 0.78 7.47
N ILE A 16 -0.52 0.04 7.05
CA ILE A 16 -0.71 -0.35 5.64
C ILE A 16 -0.90 0.87 4.74
N LEU A 17 -1.70 1.86 5.17
CA LEU A 17 -1.90 3.10 4.44
C LEU A 17 -0.57 3.83 4.23
N ALA A 18 0.18 4.06 5.31
CA ALA A 18 1.48 4.71 5.25
C ALA A 18 2.49 3.93 4.39
N LEU A 19 2.45 2.59 4.46
CA LEU A 19 3.32 1.72 3.67
C LEU A 19 2.97 1.79 2.17
N GLY A 20 1.69 1.76 1.82
CA GLY A 20 1.21 1.90 0.45
C GLY A 20 1.59 3.25 -0.17
N GLU A 21 1.38 4.34 0.57
CA GLU A 21 1.81 5.68 0.18
C GLU A 21 3.34 5.74 -0.05
N THR A 22 4.11 5.19 0.88
CA THR A 22 5.58 5.22 0.82
C THR A 22 6.10 4.46 -0.40
N ILE A 23 5.52 3.28 -0.69
CA ILE A 23 5.91 2.46 -1.85
C ILE A 23 5.48 3.09 -3.17
N ALA A 24 4.28 3.69 -3.21
CA ALA A 24 3.82 4.43 -4.38
C ALA A 24 4.75 5.60 -4.70
N TRP A 25 5.19 6.32 -3.67
CA TRP A 25 6.11 7.44 -3.79
C TRP A 25 7.52 7.01 -4.21
N GLU A 26 8.11 5.97 -3.58
CA GLU A 26 9.45 5.45 -3.90
C GLU A 26 9.58 5.13 -5.41
N ARG A 27 8.51 4.64 -6.01
CA ARG A 27 8.53 4.19 -7.40
C ARG A 27 8.33 5.28 -8.44
N ARG A 28 7.87 6.46 -8.05
CA ARG A 28 7.41 7.47 -9.01
C ARG A 28 7.85 8.88 -8.63
N SER A 29 9.16 9.05 -8.48
CA SER A 29 9.79 10.38 -8.53
C SER A 29 9.56 10.99 -9.93
N GLY A 30 8.48 11.75 -10.12
CA GLY A 30 8.30 12.53 -11.36
C GLY A 30 6.99 13.27 -11.68
N ASP A 31 5.85 13.08 -10.99
CA ASP A 31 4.59 13.77 -11.40
C ASP A 31 3.53 13.95 -10.28
N ASP A 32 2.68 14.97 -10.42
CA ASP A 32 1.76 15.57 -9.42
C ASP A 32 0.57 14.69 -8.98
N GLY A 33 0.46 13.45 -9.49
CA GLY A 33 -0.60 12.47 -9.17
C GLY A 33 -0.48 11.75 -7.81
N ASN A 34 0.27 12.31 -6.87
CA ASN A 34 0.88 11.58 -5.76
C ASN A 34 -0.12 11.05 -4.70
N ALA A 35 -1.15 11.83 -4.35
CA ALA A 35 -2.10 11.46 -3.29
C ALA A 35 -3.11 10.37 -3.73
N ALA A 36 -3.59 10.44 -4.98
CA ALA A 36 -4.56 9.47 -5.51
C ALA A 36 -3.93 8.08 -5.69
N LEU A 37 -2.68 8.03 -6.16
CA LEU A 37 -1.94 6.78 -6.33
C LEU A 37 -1.54 6.15 -5.00
N GLY A 38 -1.12 6.95 -4.01
CA GLY A 38 -0.85 6.45 -2.66
C GLY A 38 -2.08 5.80 -2.02
N LYS A 39 -3.25 6.42 -2.20
CA LYS A 39 -4.52 5.85 -1.76
C LYS A 39 -4.86 4.55 -2.50
N GLY A 40 -4.69 4.49 -3.81
CA GLY A 40 -4.90 3.27 -4.60
C GLY A 40 -3.99 2.12 -4.17
N ALA A 41 -2.71 2.39 -3.91
CA ALA A 41 -1.75 1.43 -3.38
C ALA A 41 -2.15 0.88 -2.01
N ALA A 42 -2.57 1.76 -1.11
CA ALA A 42 -3.03 1.37 0.20
C ALA A 42 -4.32 0.52 0.14
N ASP A 43 -5.31 0.95 -0.66
CA ASP A 43 -6.57 0.22 -0.84
C ASP A 43 -6.33 -1.16 -1.45
N PHE A 44 -5.42 -1.26 -2.42
CA PHE A 44 -4.99 -2.54 -2.98
C PHE A 44 -4.34 -3.44 -1.93
N LEU A 45 -3.39 -2.94 -1.14
CA LEU A 45 -2.74 -3.68 -0.07
C LEU A 45 -3.73 -4.19 0.98
N LEU A 46 -4.71 -3.37 1.35
CA LEU A 46 -5.80 -3.76 2.24
C LEU A 46 -6.67 -4.85 1.61
N SER A 47 -6.97 -4.74 0.31
CA SER A 47 -7.74 -5.77 -0.41
C SER A 47 -7.02 -7.12 -0.45
N VAL A 48 -5.70 -7.13 -0.65
CA VAL A 48 -4.87 -8.33 -0.62
C VAL A 48 -4.91 -8.97 0.77
N HIS A 49 -4.76 -8.17 1.83
CA HIS A 49 -4.85 -8.68 3.21
C HIS A 49 -6.24 -9.21 3.57
N ARG A 50 -7.32 -8.65 3.02
CA ARG A 50 -8.68 -9.16 3.21
C ARG A 50 -8.91 -10.51 2.51
N ARG A 51 -8.19 -10.77 1.41
CA ARG A 51 -8.24 -12.03 0.66
C ARG A 51 -7.26 -13.09 1.15
N MET A 52 -6.40 -12.76 2.12
CA MET A 52 -5.45 -13.73 2.70
C MET A 52 -6.19 -14.85 3.43
N PRO A 53 -5.72 -16.12 3.33
CA PRO A 53 -6.22 -17.23 4.13
C PRO A 53 -6.09 -16.94 5.63
N ASP A 54 -7.06 -17.39 6.44
CA ASP A 54 -7.13 -17.07 7.87
C ASP A 54 -5.90 -17.52 8.68
N PHE A 55 -5.17 -18.55 8.23
CA PHE A 55 -3.94 -19.00 8.85
C PHE A 55 -2.71 -18.12 8.54
N LEU A 56 -2.72 -17.36 7.43
CA LEU A 56 -1.65 -16.41 7.07
C LEU A 56 -1.93 -15.00 7.56
N ARG A 57 -3.18 -14.66 7.85
CA ARG A 57 -3.59 -13.35 8.33
C ARG A 57 -2.87 -12.94 9.63
N PRO A 58 -2.80 -13.75 10.70
CA PRO A 58 -2.12 -13.37 11.93
C PRO A 58 -0.61 -13.10 11.77
N PRO A 59 0.21 -13.96 11.13
CA PRO A 59 1.64 -13.66 11.00
C PRO A 59 1.92 -12.41 10.17
N PHE A 60 1.16 -12.15 9.09
CA PHE A 60 1.29 -10.91 8.33
C PHE A 60 0.89 -9.68 9.13
N HIS A 61 -0.19 -9.78 9.92
CA HIS A 61 -0.62 -8.72 10.81
C HIS A 61 0.47 -8.36 11.83
N ILE A 62 1.07 -9.38 12.47
CA ILE A 62 2.18 -9.19 13.40
C ILE A 62 3.39 -8.55 12.71
N LEU A 63 3.75 -8.99 11.50
CA LEU A 63 4.88 -8.42 10.76
C LEU A 63 4.70 -6.92 10.49
N VAL A 64 3.50 -6.50 10.07
CA VAL A 64 3.19 -5.08 9.82
C VAL A 64 3.23 -4.27 11.12
N LEU A 65 2.73 -4.82 12.23
CA LEU A 65 2.82 -4.14 13.53
C LEU A 65 4.26 -4.03 14.03
N VAL A 66 5.07 -5.08 13.87
CA VAL A 66 6.50 -5.06 14.21
C VAL A 66 7.20 -3.98 13.39
N PHE A 67 6.89 -3.87 12.09
CA PHE A 67 7.41 -2.82 11.24
C PHE A 67 6.97 -1.42 11.71
N ASP A 68 5.69 -1.23 12.06
CA ASP A 68 5.16 0.06 12.52
C ASP A 68 5.77 0.52 13.85
N VAL A 69 6.02 -0.42 14.77
CA VAL A 69 6.62 -0.15 16.09
C VAL A 69 8.14 -0.06 16.02
N TRP A 70 8.80 -0.60 15.00
CA TRP A 70 10.26 -0.57 14.89
C TRP A 70 10.89 0.82 15.00
N PRO A 71 10.43 1.85 14.27
CA PRO A 71 10.95 3.20 14.43
C PRO A 71 10.63 3.83 15.80
N LEU A 72 9.66 3.29 16.56
CA LEU A 72 9.38 3.76 17.92
C LEU A 72 10.60 3.57 18.82
N LEU A 73 11.31 2.44 18.69
CA LEU A 73 12.50 2.13 19.48
C LEU A 73 13.71 3.02 19.13
N ARG A 74 13.73 3.64 17.94
CA ARG A 74 14.87 4.44 17.45
C ARG A 74 14.60 5.94 17.41
N LYS A 75 13.40 6.35 16.98
CA LYS A 75 12.97 7.74 16.73
C LYS A 75 11.86 8.19 17.69
N GLY A 76 11.32 7.31 18.53
CA GLY A 76 10.25 7.64 19.47
C GLY A 76 8.87 7.86 18.82
N ARG A 77 8.70 7.51 17.53
CA ARG A 77 7.43 7.62 16.80
C ARG A 77 7.17 6.35 15.99
N LEU A 78 5.88 6.03 15.80
CA LEU A 78 5.46 4.91 14.95
C LEU A 78 5.69 5.25 13.47
N PHE A 79 5.85 4.23 12.62
CA PHE A 79 6.13 4.40 11.20
C PHE A 79 5.09 5.29 10.51
N HIS A 80 3.80 5.03 10.76
CA HIS A 80 2.73 5.81 10.15
C HIS A 80 2.70 7.29 10.61
N GLN A 81 3.42 7.66 11.66
CA GLN A 81 3.53 9.03 12.15
C GLN A 81 4.79 9.75 11.67
N LEU A 82 5.70 9.03 11.01
CA LEU A 82 6.91 9.62 10.45
C LEU A 82 6.58 10.46 9.21
N PRO A 83 7.34 11.54 8.94
CA PRO A 83 7.30 12.22 7.65
C PRO A 83 7.80 11.29 6.54
N LEU A 84 7.41 11.58 5.30
CA LEU A 84 7.65 10.69 4.16
C LEU A 84 9.13 10.34 3.96
N ASP A 85 10.03 11.32 4.06
CA ASP A 85 11.49 11.09 3.94
C ASP A 85 12.00 10.10 4.98
N ASP A 86 11.50 10.19 6.21
CA ASP A 86 11.84 9.27 7.29
C ASP A 86 11.26 7.87 7.09
N ARG A 87 10.06 7.77 6.50
CA ARG A 87 9.44 6.49 6.12
C ARG A 87 10.25 5.80 5.03
N LEU A 88 10.69 6.54 4.02
CA LEU A 88 11.55 6.02 2.94
C LEU A 88 12.90 5.54 3.48
N ALA A 89 13.51 6.31 4.38
CA ALA A 89 14.75 5.93 5.04
C ALA A 89 14.60 4.64 5.88
N GLU A 90 13.46 4.46 6.56
CA GLU A 90 13.19 3.23 7.31
C GLU A 90 13.00 2.04 6.37
N LEU A 91 12.25 2.21 5.28
CA LEU A 91 12.06 1.19 4.24
C LEU A 91 13.40 0.76 3.64
N ASP A 92 14.28 1.71 3.32
CA ASP A 92 15.61 1.45 2.79
C ASP A 92 16.53 0.79 3.84
N SER A 93 16.43 1.18 5.11
CA SER A 93 17.16 0.52 6.21
C SER A 93 16.76 -0.95 6.38
N TRP A 94 15.48 -1.27 6.20
CA TRP A 94 14.99 -2.66 6.24
C TRP A 94 15.45 -3.45 5.03
N ARG A 95 15.40 -2.82 3.84
CA ARG A 95 15.89 -3.39 2.58
C ARG A 95 17.38 -3.73 2.62
N ARG A 96 18.19 -2.91 3.29
CA ARG A 96 19.64 -3.14 3.46
C ARG A 96 19.99 -3.97 4.69
N SER A 97 19.00 -4.41 5.47
CA SER A 97 19.25 -5.16 6.70
C SER A 97 19.81 -6.55 6.40
N ARG A 98 20.69 -7.05 7.27
CA ARG A 98 21.22 -8.43 7.19
C ARG A 98 20.19 -9.50 7.52
N LEU A 99 19.06 -9.13 8.09
CA LEU A 99 17.98 -10.05 8.45
C LEU A 99 17.09 -10.34 7.25
N GLU A 100 17.04 -11.60 6.81
CA GLU A 100 16.28 -12.02 5.64
C GLU A 100 14.80 -11.67 5.73
N ILE A 101 14.19 -11.82 6.90
CA ILE A 101 12.77 -11.50 7.13
C ILE A 101 12.46 -10.03 6.80
N ARG A 102 13.37 -9.10 7.11
CA ARG A 102 13.16 -7.67 6.85
C ARG A 102 13.27 -7.37 5.36
N ARG A 103 14.25 -7.97 4.69
CA ARG A 103 14.43 -7.85 3.24
C ARG A 103 13.24 -8.40 2.49
N ARG A 104 12.80 -9.63 2.84
CA ARG A 104 11.64 -10.29 2.26
C ARG A 104 10.35 -9.51 2.49
N PHE A 105 10.18 -8.92 3.67
CA PHE A 105 9.06 -8.03 3.94
C PHE A 105 9.04 -6.86 2.94
N VAL A 106 10.14 -6.11 2.82
CA VAL A 106 10.21 -4.98 1.88
C VAL A 106 10.03 -5.44 0.44
N GLU A 107 10.69 -6.52 0.00
CA GLU A 107 10.56 -7.09 -1.34
C GLU A 107 9.11 -7.48 -1.66
N PHE A 108 8.43 -8.12 -0.72
CA PHE A 108 7.03 -8.56 -0.87
C PHE A 108 6.10 -7.36 -1.04
N TYR A 109 6.15 -6.40 -0.13
CA TYR A 109 5.28 -5.21 -0.21
C TYR A 109 5.65 -4.32 -1.40
N ALA A 110 6.94 -4.18 -1.74
CA ALA A 110 7.38 -3.48 -2.94
C ALA A 110 6.84 -4.15 -4.21
N SER A 111 6.79 -5.49 -4.25
CA SER A 111 6.20 -6.25 -5.36
C SER A 111 4.69 -6.01 -5.45
N LEU A 112 3.99 -6.03 -4.31
CA LEU A 112 2.57 -5.67 -4.26
C LEU A 112 2.33 -4.22 -4.71
N GLY A 113 3.25 -3.30 -4.42
CA GLY A 113 3.23 -1.95 -4.98
C GLY A 113 3.29 -1.93 -6.50
N VAL A 114 4.15 -2.76 -7.13
CA VAL A 114 4.16 -2.95 -8.60
C VAL A 114 2.77 -3.34 -9.06
N PHE A 115 2.22 -4.40 -8.45
CA PHE A 115 0.95 -4.97 -8.83
C PHE A 115 -0.19 -3.98 -8.64
N SER A 116 -0.14 -3.14 -7.61
CA SER A 116 -1.13 -2.10 -7.43
C SER A 116 -1.09 -1.06 -8.54
N VAL A 117 0.10 -0.58 -8.93
CA VAL A 117 0.23 0.39 -10.01
C VAL A 117 -0.27 -0.21 -11.32
N TYR A 118 0.06 -1.48 -11.60
CA TYR A 118 -0.48 -2.19 -12.75
C TYR A 118 -2.00 -2.37 -12.64
N SER A 119 -2.53 -2.76 -11.48
CA SER A 119 -3.97 -2.94 -11.29
C SER A 119 -4.75 -1.63 -11.46
N ASP A 120 -4.19 -0.49 -11.06
CA ASP A 120 -4.78 0.83 -11.27
C ASP A 120 -4.74 1.23 -12.76
N LEU A 121 -3.64 0.90 -13.45
CA LEU A 121 -3.50 1.12 -14.89
C LEU A 121 -4.50 0.25 -15.68
N TYR A 122 -4.54 -1.06 -15.40
CA TYR A 122 -5.48 -1.99 -16.01
C TYR A 122 -6.94 -1.65 -15.68
N GLY A 123 -7.22 -1.23 -14.44
CA GLY A 123 -8.57 -0.79 -14.03
C GLY A 123 -9.05 0.42 -14.82
N ARG A 124 -8.15 1.37 -15.13
CA ARG A 124 -8.44 2.50 -16.02
C ARG A 124 -8.59 2.11 -17.48
N ASP A 125 -7.78 1.17 -17.97
CA ASP A 125 -7.84 0.70 -19.36
C ASP A 125 -9.14 -0.09 -19.66
N TYR A 126 -9.68 -0.84 -18.70
CA TYR A 126 -11.00 -1.49 -18.83
C TYR A 126 -12.18 -0.53 -18.63
N GLN A 127 -11.95 0.66 -18.07
CA GLN A 127 -12.95 1.72 -18.01
C GLN A 127 -13.06 2.47 -19.35
N TYR A 128 -12.23 2.15 -20.34
CA TYR A 128 -12.36 2.57 -21.74
C TYR A 128 -13.34 1.66 -22.51
N GLY A 129 -14.54 1.57 -21.98
CA GLY A 129 -15.69 0.89 -22.58
C GLY A 129 -16.76 1.88 -23.06
N ASP A 130 -16.39 3.12 -23.43
CA ASP A 130 -17.17 3.84 -24.45
C ASP A 130 -16.89 3.13 -25.78
N LEU A 131 -17.68 2.10 -26.05
CA LEU A 131 -17.73 1.44 -27.36
C LEU A 131 -17.96 2.51 -28.43
N PRO A 132 -17.23 2.50 -29.57
CA PRO A 132 -17.56 3.38 -30.68
C PRO A 132 -19.01 3.11 -31.14
N PRO A 133 -19.85 4.14 -31.33
CA PRO A 133 -21.20 3.97 -31.84
C PRO A 133 -21.12 3.65 -33.33
N GLY A 134 -20.88 2.38 -33.68
CA GLY A 134 -20.64 1.99 -35.07
C GLY A 134 -21.08 0.59 -35.49
N GLU A 135 -21.38 -0.32 -34.57
CA GLU A 135 -21.92 -1.66 -34.90
C GLU A 135 -23.33 -1.84 -34.35
N ARG A 136 -24.25 -0.96 -34.78
CA ARG A 136 -25.67 -1.29 -34.74
C ARG A 136 -26.14 -1.62 -36.15
N ALA A 137 -26.70 -2.83 -36.26
CA ALA A 137 -27.53 -3.32 -37.36
C ALA A 137 -26.82 -3.76 -38.66
N ARG A 138 -26.32 -5.00 -38.66
CA ARG A 138 -26.65 -5.95 -39.73
C ARG A 138 -27.47 -7.10 -39.14
N SER A 139 -28.78 -7.02 -39.29
CA SER A 139 -29.71 -8.15 -39.39
C SER A 139 -30.94 -7.65 -40.11
#